data_AF-A0A8J7R6I4-F1
#
_entry.id   AF-A0A8J7R6I4-F1
#
_cell.length_a   1.000
_cell.length_b   1.000
_cell.length_c   1.000
_cell.angle_alpha   90.00
_cell.angle_beta   90.00
_cell.angle_gamma   90.00
#
_symmetry.space_group_name_H-M   'P 1'
#
loop_
_entity.id
_entity.type
_entity.pdbx_description
1 polymer ?
#
loop_
_entity_poly.entity_id
_entity_poly.type
_entity_poly.pdbx_seq_one_letter_code
_entity_poly.pdbx_strand_id
1 'polypeptide(L)'
;MKKLLMFFALTIGVLSCGSGDNTAAAKSPEKDRVEVIYFHGKQRCATCMAIEKNANEVVNTLFANELKNGTVVFKTVDISTPEGEKIADKYEVTWSSLFVNKWKDGEESRNNLTEFGFGNARKNPDGFKKGLADKIRQSLK
;
A
#
# COMPACT_ATOMS: atom_id res chain seq x y z
N MET A 1 66.45 26.71 13.01
CA MET A 1 67.83 26.29 12.63
C MET A 1 67.91 24.77 12.70
N LYS A 2 68.66 24.16 11.76
CA LYS A 2 68.82 22.70 11.44
C LYS A 2 67.68 22.18 10.56
N LYS A 3 67.80 22.07 9.22
CA LYS A 3 68.68 21.21 8.37
C LYS A 3 68.63 19.75 8.86
N LEU A 4 68.37 18.70 8.07
CA LEU A 4 68.86 18.39 6.73
C LEU A 4 68.19 17.11 6.15
N LEU A 5 67.85 17.15 4.85
CA LEU A 5 67.84 16.15 3.76
C LEU A 5 67.62 14.62 3.96
N MET A 6 66.67 14.12 3.13
CA MET A 6 66.69 13.01 2.16
C MET A 6 66.95 11.54 2.59
N PHE A 7 66.08 10.60 2.15
CA PHE A 7 66.27 9.78 0.93
C PHE A 7 65.02 8.88 0.63
N PHE A 8 64.54 9.00 -0.62
CA PHE A 8 64.04 7.99 -1.57
C PHE A 8 63.21 6.75 -1.13
N ALA A 9 61.98 6.63 -1.65
CA ALA A 9 61.46 5.39 -2.26
C ALA A 9 60.21 5.66 -3.12
N LEU A 10 60.38 5.47 -4.42
CA LEU A 10 59.36 5.44 -5.46
C LEU A 10 58.44 4.22 -5.27
N THR A 11 57.13 4.42 -5.09
CA THR A 11 56.12 3.42 -5.48
C THR A 11 54.89 4.11 -6.07
N ILE A 12 54.58 3.69 -7.30
CA ILE A 12 53.41 4.01 -8.10
C ILE A 12 52.25 3.16 -7.58
N GLY A 13 51.05 3.73 -7.42
CA GLY A 13 49.89 2.96 -6.97
C GLY A 13 48.55 3.69 -7.13
N VAL A 14 48.07 3.71 -8.38
CA VAL A 14 46.65 3.72 -8.82
C VAL A 14 45.60 4.57 -8.09
N LEU A 15 45.07 5.55 -8.84
CA LEU A 15 43.75 6.15 -8.67
C LEU A 15 42.68 5.05 -8.64
N SER A 16 42.05 4.85 -7.48
CA SER A 16 40.79 4.11 -7.37
C SER A 16 39.65 5.10 -7.17
N CYS A 17 38.97 5.43 -8.27
CA CYS A 17 37.62 5.98 -8.21
C CYS A 17 36.67 4.83 -7.81
N GLY A 18 36.51 4.61 -6.50
CA GLY A 18 35.43 3.79 -5.96
C GLY A 18 34.16 4.62 -5.91
N SER A 19 33.53 4.86 -7.08
CA SER A 19 32.17 5.38 -7.15
C SER A 19 31.23 4.30 -6.62
N GLY A 20 30.49 4.62 -5.56
CA GLY A 20 29.58 3.71 -4.90
C GLY A 20 28.42 3.33 -5.81
N ASP A 21 28.34 2.04 -6.14
CA ASP A 21 27.13 1.43 -6.69
C ASP A 21 26.14 1.15 -5.55
N ASN A 22 25.51 2.22 -5.05
CA ASN A 22 24.18 2.11 -4.50
C ASN A 22 23.19 2.01 -5.66
N THR A 23 23.20 0.89 -6.38
CA THR A 23 22.11 0.56 -7.30
C THR A 23 20.90 0.23 -6.45
N ALA A 24 20.15 1.26 -6.04
CA ALA A 24 18.75 1.09 -5.70
C ALA A 24 18.11 0.43 -6.92
N ALA A 25 17.76 -0.85 -6.80
CA ALA A 25 17.03 -1.57 -7.81
C ALA A 25 15.80 -0.74 -8.15
N ALA A 26 15.78 -0.15 -9.35
CA ALA A 26 14.64 0.59 -9.84
C ALA A 26 13.45 -0.37 -9.82
N LYS A 27 12.56 -0.20 -8.84
CA LYS A 27 11.30 -0.92 -8.78
C LYS A 27 10.61 -0.65 -10.11
N SER A 28 10.30 -1.71 -10.87
CA SER A 28 9.44 -1.59 -12.05
C SER A 28 8.23 -0.73 -11.67
N PRO A 29 7.80 0.22 -12.51
CA PRO A 29 6.65 1.06 -12.20
C PRO A 29 5.48 0.15 -11.86
N GLU A 30 4.93 0.34 -10.66
CA GLU A 30 3.82 -0.46 -10.18
C GLU A 30 2.61 -0.10 -11.06
N LYS A 31 1.97 -1.12 -11.65
CA LYS A 31 0.86 -0.91 -12.59
C LYS A 31 -0.26 -0.07 -11.95
N ASP A 32 -0.82 0.83 -12.75
CA ASP A 32 -2.05 1.56 -12.43
C ASP A 32 -3.16 0.60 -12.00
N ARG A 33 -3.80 0.90 -10.88
CA ARG A 33 -4.80 0.02 -10.26
C ARG A 33 -5.66 0.76 -9.25
N VAL A 34 -6.75 0.12 -8.87
CA VAL A 34 -7.55 0.49 -7.72
C VAL A 34 -7.36 -0.55 -6.62
N GLU A 35 -6.96 -0.11 -5.43
CA GLU A 35 -6.82 -0.97 -4.26
C GLU A 35 -7.98 -0.76 -3.29
N VAL A 36 -8.73 -1.82 -3.01
CA VAL A 36 -9.71 -1.87 -1.94
C VAL A 36 -9.03 -2.55 -0.75
N ILE A 37 -8.75 -1.78 0.30
CA ILE A 37 -7.99 -2.26 1.46
C ILE A 37 -8.89 -2.25 2.68
N TYR A 38 -9.02 -3.41 3.33
CA TYR A 38 -9.69 -3.55 4.61
C TYR A 38 -8.68 -3.88 5.71
N PHE A 39 -8.50 -2.95 6.64
CA PHE A 39 -7.70 -3.15 7.84
C PHE A 39 -8.57 -3.76 8.94
N HIS A 40 -8.01 -4.65 9.74
CA HIS A 40 -8.66 -5.16 10.94
C HIS A 40 -7.65 -5.47 12.04
N GLY A 41 -8.10 -5.37 13.29
CA GLY A 41 -7.37 -5.90 14.44
C GLY A 41 -7.70 -7.37 14.70
N LYS A 42 -7.04 -7.92 15.73
CA LYS A 42 -7.28 -9.28 16.23
C LYS A 42 -8.72 -9.48 16.74
N GLN A 43 -9.25 -8.48 17.44
CA GLN A 43 -10.64 -8.47 17.91
C GLN A 43 -11.53 -7.78 16.88
N ARG A 44 -12.59 -8.47 16.44
CA ARG A 44 -13.47 -7.98 15.37
C ARG A 44 -14.92 -8.00 15.84
N CYS A 45 -15.57 -6.83 15.78
CA CYS A 45 -17.00 -6.75 16.07
C CYS A 45 -17.82 -7.24 14.86
N ALA A 46 -19.12 -7.45 15.07
CA ALA A 46 -20.02 -7.88 13.99
C ALA A 46 -20.02 -6.92 12.78
N THR A 47 -19.82 -5.61 13.01
CA THR A 47 -19.74 -4.63 11.92
C THR A 47 -18.44 -4.78 11.13
N CYS A 48 -17.31 -5.04 11.79
CA CYS A 48 -16.05 -5.35 11.12
C CYS A 48 -16.20 -6.53 10.15
N MET A 49 -16.76 -7.64 10.63
CA MET A 49 -16.99 -8.83 9.80
C MET A 49 -17.93 -8.54 8.63
N ALA A 50 -18.96 -7.71 8.84
CA ALA A 50 -19.88 -7.32 7.77
C ALA A 50 -19.20 -6.45 6.69
N ILE A 51 -18.31 -5.53 7.08
CA ILE A 51 -17.54 -4.71 6.13
C ILE A 51 -16.69 -5.61 5.24
N GLU A 52 -15.91 -6.52 5.84
CA GLU A 52 -15.05 -7.43 5.08
C GLU A 52 -15.85 -8.30 4.13
N LYS A 53 -16.89 -8.97 4.65
CA LYS A 53 -17.72 -9.89 3.86
C LYS A 53 -18.33 -9.18 2.66
N ASN A 54 -18.95 -8.02 2.89
CA ASN A 54 -19.63 -7.30 1.82
C ASN A 54 -18.64 -6.68 0.83
N ALA A 55 -17.47 -6.21 1.28
CA ALA A 55 -16.44 -5.67 0.40
C ALA A 55 -15.83 -6.75 -0.50
N ASN A 56 -15.51 -7.91 0.10
CA ASN A 56 -15.06 -9.08 -0.63
C ASN A 56 -16.10 -9.53 -1.68
N GLU A 57 -17.39 -9.56 -1.30
CA GLU A 57 -18.47 -9.91 -2.22
C GLU A 57 -18.54 -8.94 -3.41
N VAL A 58 -18.50 -7.63 -3.17
CA VAL A 58 -18.52 -6.62 -4.25
C VAL A 58 -17.36 -6.82 -5.21
N VAL A 59 -16.14 -6.97 -4.69
CA VAL A 59 -14.96 -7.08 -5.56
C VAL A 59 -14.98 -8.38 -6.37
N ASN A 60 -15.32 -9.51 -5.73
CA ASN A 60 -15.34 -10.81 -6.42
C ASN A 60 -16.50 -10.98 -7.39
N THR A 61 -17.60 -10.24 -7.24
CA THR A 61 -18.77 -10.38 -8.13
C THR A 61 -18.82 -9.30 -9.20
N LEU A 62 -18.71 -8.02 -8.82
CA LEU A 62 -18.92 -6.90 -9.73
C LEU A 62 -17.65 -6.46 -10.46
N PHE A 63 -16.49 -6.83 -9.94
CA PHE A 63 -15.16 -6.46 -10.47
C PHE A 63 -14.29 -7.69 -10.72
N ALA A 64 -14.90 -8.85 -11.00
CA ALA A 64 -14.18 -10.11 -11.14
C ALA A 64 -13.12 -10.07 -12.27
N ASN A 65 -13.41 -9.36 -13.35
CA ASN A 65 -12.49 -9.23 -14.49
C ASN A 65 -11.30 -8.33 -14.14
N GLU A 66 -11.57 -7.19 -13.50
CA GLU A 66 -10.57 -6.24 -13.02
C GLU A 66 -9.72 -6.86 -11.90
N LEU A 67 -10.32 -7.68 -11.05
CA LEU A 67 -9.60 -8.46 -10.04
C LEU A 67 -8.67 -9.46 -10.71
N LYS A 68 -9.16 -10.21 -11.70
CA LYS A 68 -8.38 -11.22 -12.45
C LYS A 68 -7.20 -10.61 -13.21
N ASN A 69 -7.35 -9.40 -13.75
CA ASN A 69 -6.31 -8.72 -14.53
C ASN A 69 -5.44 -7.75 -13.70
N GLY A 70 -5.69 -7.65 -12.40
CA GLY A 70 -4.94 -6.83 -11.45
C GLY A 70 -5.23 -5.33 -11.51
N THR A 71 -6.21 -4.89 -12.28
CA THR A 71 -6.64 -3.48 -12.30
C THR A 71 -7.46 -3.12 -11.04
N VAL A 72 -8.12 -4.08 -10.40
CA VAL A 72 -8.62 -3.96 -9.03
C VAL A 72 -7.89 -4.97 -8.16
N VAL A 73 -7.49 -4.57 -6.95
CA VAL A 73 -6.87 -5.45 -5.96
C VAL A 73 -7.65 -5.34 -4.66
N PHE A 74 -8.01 -6.48 -4.06
CA PHE A 74 -8.59 -6.52 -2.72
C PHE A 74 -7.54 -7.01 -1.72
N LYS A 75 -7.32 -6.24 -0.65
CA LYS A 75 -6.38 -6.58 0.43
C LYS A 75 -7.11 -6.58 1.76
N THR A 76 -6.89 -7.64 2.53
CA THR A 76 -7.20 -7.64 3.97
C THR A 76 -5.88 -7.52 4.72
N VAL A 77 -5.78 -6.57 5.64
CA VAL A 77 -4.58 -6.30 6.45
C VAL A 77 -4.89 -6.52 7.92
N ASP A 78 -4.28 -7.54 8.52
CA ASP A 78 -4.30 -7.76 9.96
C ASP A 78 -3.27 -6.85 10.64
N ILE A 79 -3.72 -5.78 11.28
CA ILE A 79 -2.84 -4.79 11.92
C ILE A 79 -2.19 -5.31 13.20
N SER A 80 -2.52 -6.52 13.66
CA SER A 80 -1.87 -7.15 14.81
C SER A 80 -0.60 -7.93 14.45
N THR A 81 -0.27 -8.04 13.16
CA THR A 81 1.00 -8.61 12.70
C THR A 81 2.04 -7.50 12.46
N PRO A 82 3.35 -7.79 12.58
CA PRO A 82 4.40 -6.80 12.29
C PRO A 82 4.35 -6.23 10.87
N GLU A 83 3.93 -7.03 9.88
CA GLU A 83 3.77 -6.58 8.50
C GLU A 83 2.55 -5.66 8.36
N GLY A 84 1.44 -6.02 8.99
CA GLY A 84 0.22 -5.22 8.95
C GLY A 84 0.34 -3.90 9.70
N GLU A 85 1.02 -3.89 10.85
CA GLU A 85 1.34 -2.69 11.63
C GLU A 85 2.11 -1.67 10.79
N LYS A 86 3.17 -2.10 10.09
CA LYS A 86 3.94 -1.22 9.17
C LYS A 86 3.10 -0.61 8.05
N ILE A 87 2.06 -1.32 7.59
CA ILE A 87 1.13 -0.76 6.61
C ILE A 87 0.18 0.20 7.33
N ALA A 88 -0.40 -0.20 8.46
CA ALA A 88 -1.33 0.61 9.25
C ALA A 88 -0.73 1.96 9.64
N ASP A 89 0.55 2.00 10.03
CA ASP A 89 1.29 3.24 10.32
C ASP A 89 1.31 4.20 9.13
N LYS A 90 1.57 3.69 7.92
CA LYS A 90 1.57 4.50 6.70
C LYS A 90 0.19 5.08 6.37
N TYR A 91 -0.87 4.41 6.81
CA TYR A 91 -2.26 4.84 6.66
C TYR A 91 -2.79 5.59 7.87
N GLU A 92 -2.00 5.73 8.94
CA GLU A 92 -2.40 6.29 10.24
C GLU A 92 -3.65 5.61 10.81
N VAL A 93 -3.73 4.28 10.63
CA VAL A 93 -4.87 3.46 11.05
C VAL A 93 -4.56 2.73 12.34
N THR A 94 -5.42 2.87 13.34
CA THR A 94 -5.28 2.17 14.64
C THR A 94 -6.40 1.16 14.90
N TRP A 95 -7.41 1.09 14.02
CA TRP A 95 -8.56 0.19 14.12
C TRP A 95 -9.07 -0.27 12.75
N SER A 96 -10.13 -1.08 12.74
CA SER A 96 -10.66 -1.61 11.49
C SER A 96 -11.10 -0.48 10.55
N SER A 97 -10.57 -0.43 9.33
CA SER A 97 -10.76 0.70 8.41
C SER A 97 -10.94 0.20 6.98
N LEU A 98 -11.68 0.93 6.17
CA LEU A 98 -11.91 0.60 4.77
C LEU A 98 -11.44 1.73 3.87
N PHE A 99 -10.66 1.40 2.84
CA PHE A 99 -10.14 2.35 1.88
C PHE A 99 -10.39 1.89 0.44
N VAL A 100 -10.53 2.85 -0.47
CA VAL A 100 -10.48 2.65 -1.92
C VAL A 100 -9.46 3.62 -2.50
N ASN A 101 -8.30 3.13 -2.91
CA ASN A 101 -7.18 3.94 -3.34
C ASN A 101 -6.99 3.81 -4.85
N LYS A 102 -6.71 4.92 -5.51
CA LYS A 102 -6.26 4.91 -6.91
C LYS A 102 -4.74 5.02 -6.93
N TRP A 103 -4.09 4.13 -7.65
CA TRP A 103 -2.69 4.22 -8.00
C TRP A 103 -2.58 4.62 -9.46
N LYS A 104 -1.87 5.71 -9.72
CA LYS A 104 -1.60 6.19 -11.08
C LYS A 104 -0.17 6.73 -11.15
N ASP A 105 0.62 6.23 -12.10
CA ASP A 105 2.02 6.67 -12.29
C ASP A 105 2.87 6.58 -11.01
N GLY A 106 2.57 5.59 -10.16
CA GLY A 106 3.23 5.38 -8.86
C GLY A 106 2.72 6.26 -7.71
N GLU A 107 1.78 7.16 -7.96
CA GLU A 107 1.17 8.02 -6.93
C GLU A 107 -0.12 7.41 -6.39
N GLU A 108 -0.29 7.46 -5.06
CA GLU A 108 -1.47 6.96 -4.36
C GLU A 108 -2.43 8.10 -4.01
N SER A 109 -3.67 8.02 -4.50
CA SER A 109 -4.79 8.84 -4.06
C SER A 109 -5.73 8.03 -3.16
N ARG A 110 -5.68 8.29 -1.85
CA ARG A 110 -6.46 7.53 -0.85
C ARG A 110 -7.88 8.05 -0.70
N ASN A 111 -8.83 7.13 -0.54
CA ASN A 111 -10.20 7.49 -0.14
C ASN A 111 -10.60 6.66 1.06
N ASN A 112 -10.74 7.31 2.22
CA ASN A 112 -11.16 6.68 3.46
C ASN A 112 -12.69 6.51 3.46
N LEU A 113 -13.15 5.25 3.45
CA LEU A 113 -14.57 4.87 3.48
C LEU A 113 -14.95 4.27 4.84
N THR A 114 -14.14 4.46 5.87
CA THR A 114 -14.36 3.82 7.18
C THR A 114 -15.71 4.22 7.78
N GLU A 115 -16.02 5.52 7.86
CA GLU A 115 -17.29 5.99 8.40
C GLU A 115 -18.49 5.44 7.59
N PHE A 116 -18.41 5.50 6.26
CA PHE A 116 -19.40 4.92 5.37
C PHE A 116 -19.59 3.42 5.62
N GLY A 117 -18.50 2.68 5.77
CA GLY A 117 -18.52 1.24 6.03
C GLY A 117 -19.20 0.91 7.34
N PHE A 118 -18.83 1.57 8.43
CA PHE A 118 -19.43 1.34 9.75
C PHE A 118 -20.90 1.79 9.82
N GLY A 119 -21.26 2.85 9.11
CA GLY A 119 -22.64 3.34 9.03
C GLY A 119 -23.57 2.37 8.29
N ASN A 120 -23.09 1.66 7.27
CA ASN A 120 -23.95 0.95 6.32
C ASN A 120 -23.82 -0.58 6.35
N ALA A 121 -22.64 -1.16 6.60
CA ALA A 121 -22.39 -2.58 6.29
C ALA A 121 -23.36 -3.58 6.93
N ARG A 122 -23.90 -3.29 8.12
CA ARG A 122 -24.94 -4.11 8.77
C ARG A 122 -26.36 -3.57 8.59
N LYS A 123 -26.53 -2.26 8.68
CA LYS A 123 -27.86 -1.61 8.71
C LYS A 123 -28.46 -1.46 7.32
N ASN A 124 -27.62 -1.30 6.30
CA ASN A 124 -27.97 -1.11 4.91
C ASN A 124 -26.92 -1.77 4.00
N PRO A 125 -26.85 -3.12 3.99
CA PRO A 125 -25.83 -3.85 3.24
C PRO A 125 -25.89 -3.59 1.74
N ASP A 126 -27.08 -3.44 1.15
CA ASP A 126 -27.21 -3.12 -0.28
C ASP A 126 -26.70 -1.71 -0.60
N GLY A 127 -27.00 -0.72 0.26
CA GLY A 127 -26.44 0.62 0.16
C GLY A 127 -24.92 0.64 0.33
N PHE A 128 -24.38 -0.15 1.26
CA PHE A 128 -22.94 -0.34 1.40
C PHE A 128 -22.32 -0.89 0.10
N LYS A 129 -22.87 -1.98 -0.43
CA LYS A 129 -22.35 -2.64 -1.64
C LYS A 129 -22.40 -1.71 -2.84
N LYS A 130 -23.52 -1.01 -3.03
CA LYS A 130 -23.69 -0.02 -4.09
C LYS A 130 -22.67 1.11 -3.96
N GLY A 131 -22.57 1.73 -2.79
CA GLY A 131 -21.65 2.86 -2.57
C GLY A 131 -20.18 2.48 -2.74
N LEU A 132 -19.79 1.29 -2.28
CA LEU A 132 -18.45 0.75 -2.52
C LEU A 132 -18.19 0.54 -4.02
N ALA A 133 -19.12 -0.11 -4.72
CA ALA A 133 -18.98 -0.34 -6.16
C ALA A 133 -18.90 0.96 -6.96
N ASP A 134 -19.71 1.96 -6.62
CA ASP A 134 -19.67 3.27 -7.26
C ASP A 134 -18.32 3.96 -7.03
N LYS A 135 -17.77 3.85 -5.81
CA LYS A 135 -16.44 4.39 -5.52
C LYS A 135 -15.34 3.71 -6.32
N ILE A 136 -15.36 2.38 -6.42
CA ILE A 136 -14.39 1.62 -7.23
C ILE A 136 -14.49 2.05 -8.71
N ARG A 137 -15.70 2.13 -9.28
CA ARG A 137 -15.91 2.60 -10.67
C ARG A 137 -15.42 4.03 -10.88
N GLN A 138 -15.60 4.91 -9.89
CA GLN A 138 -15.06 6.26 -9.95
C GLN A 138 -13.53 6.24 -10.01
N SER A 139 -12.89 5.43 -9.16
CA SER A 139 -11.43 5.33 -9.09
C SER A 139 -10.79 4.65 -10.31
N LEU A 140 -11.55 3.85 -11.06
CA LEU A 140 -11.10 3.20 -12.30
C LEU A 140 -11.03 4.14 -13.51
N LYS A 141 -11.68 5.30 -13.45
CA LYS A 141 -11.58 6.36 -14.46
C LYS A 141 -10.37 7.22 -14.18
#